data_AF-A0A327NXG7-F1
#
_entry.id   AF-A0A327NXG7-F1
#
_cell.length_a   1.000
_cell.length_b   1.000
_cell.length_c   1.000
_cell.angle_alpha   90.00
_cell.angle_beta   90.00
_cell.angle_gamma   90.00
#
_symmetry.space_group_name_H-M   'P 1'
#
loop_
_entity.id
_entity.type
_entity.pdbx_description
1 polymer ?
#
loop_
_entity_poly.entity_id
_entity_poly.type
_entity_poly.pdbx_seq_one_letter_code
_entity_poly.pdbx_strand_id
1 'polypeptide(L)'
;MSGLMRFGGVQIEAYEHYQKQSFRNRCYVLTANKVDALTVPVQQGTHHQPIRELRIANDQNWRMHHWRCLQAAYGKAPFFEYYAPYFEPIYQKNWTFLFDLNVELLTICLKLLQLRIPLNLTEWYDKSAAIGLFDARSRLNPGNSPETYVFHQPVVYPQNFGVDFVPNLSIVDLLFCQGPSASDVLRAGLRE
;
A
#
# COMPACT_ATOMS: atom_id res chain seq x y z
N MET A 1 6.76 -1.54 -0.97
CA MET A 1 7.87 -1.13 -0.08
C MET A 1 9.22 -1.60 -0.59
N SER A 2 9.43 -2.89 -0.83
CA SER A 2 10.71 -3.43 -1.32
C SER A 2 11.23 -2.74 -2.58
N GLY A 3 10.34 -2.42 -3.53
CA GLY A 3 10.71 -1.63 -4.72
C GLY A 3 11.27 -0.25 -4.40
N LEU A 4 10.80 0.40 -3.33
CA LEU A 4 11.32 1.71 -2.91
C LEU A 4 12.73 1.57 -2.30
N MET A 5 13.01 0.46 -1.63
CA MET A 5 14.28 0.20 -0.93
C MET A 5 15.44 -0.13 -1.88
N ARG A 6 15.14 -0.53 -3.12
CA ARG A 6 16.14 -0.94 -4.12
C ARG A 6 16.86 0.24 -4.78
N PHE A 7 16.27 1.44 -4.75
CA PHE A 7 16.79 2.59 -5.48
C PHE A 7 17.25 3.70 -4.53
N GLY A 8 18.31 4.42 -4.91
CA GLY A 8 18.83 5.56 -4.15
C GLY A 8 17.92 6.79 -4.15
N GLY A 9 16.92 6.82 -5.04
CA GLY A 9 15.87 7.83 -5.09
C GLY A 9 14.67 7.31 -5.88
N VAL A 10 13.47 7.73 -5.50
CA VAL A 10 12.23 7.28 -6.14
C VAL A 10 11.34 8.47 -6.47
N GLN A 11 10.74 8.41 -7.65
CA GLN A 11 9.72 9.36 -8.08
C GLN A 11 8.34 8.70 -7.99
N ILE A 12 7.42 9.33 -7.27
CA ILE A 12 6.00 8.96 -7.26
C ILE A 12 5.32 9.71 -8.39
N GLU A 13 4.78 8.96 -9.34
CA GLU A 13 4.06 9.51 -10.48
C GLU A 13 2.79 10.24 -10.01
N ALA A 14 2.77 11.56 -10.20
CA ALA A 14 1.72 12.47 -9.74
C ALA A 14 0.88 13.05 -10.89
N TYR A 15 1.22 12.77 -12.14
CA TYR A 15 0.55 13.33 -13.32
C TYR A 15 -0.06 12.25 -14.23
N GLU A 16 -0.07 10.99 -13.81
CA GLU A 16 -0.78 9.95 -14.52
C GLU A 16 -2.31 10.07 -14.39
N HIS A 17 -3.00 9.31 -15.25
CA HIS A 17 -4.43 9.07 -15.09
C HIS A 17 -4.71 7.85 -14.21
N TYR A 18 -5.87 7.87 -13.57
CA TYR A 18 -6.33 6.78 -12.72
C TYR A 18 -6.47 5.46 -13.50
N GLN A 19 -5.91 4.41 -12.92
CA GLN A 19 -6.00 3.05 -13.44
C GLN A 19 -6.95 2.22 -12.59
N LYS A 20 -8.06 1.79 -13.20
CA LYS A 20 -9.01 0.87 -12.57
C LYS A 20 -8.34 -0.45 -12.20
N GLN A 21 -8.89 -1.12 -11.19
CA GLN A 21 -8.45 -2.44 -10.75
C GLN A 21 -6.97 -2.50 -10.33
N SER A 22 -6.36 -1.37 -9.96
CA SER A 22 -4.99 -1.29 -9.48
C SER A 22 -4.93 -1.15 -7.95
N PHE A 23 -3.73 -1.29 -7.38
CA PHE A 23 -3.48 -1.06 -5.94
C PHE A 23 -3.61 0.40 -5.51
N ARG A 24 -3.90 1.33 -6.43
CA ARG A 24 -4.08 2.76 -6.11
C ARG A 24 -5.21 3.00 -5.12
N ASN A 25 -6.26 2.18 -5.16
CA ASN A 25 -7.43 2.35 -4.30
C ASN A 25 -7.84 1.07 -3.58
N ARG A 26 -6.99 0.05 -3.55
CA ARG A 26 -7.28 -1.18 -2.81
C ARG A 26 -6.02 -1.83 -2.24
N CYS A 27 -6.18 -2.53 -1.14
CA CYS A 27 -5.19 -3.45 -0.61
C CYS A 27 -5.89 -4.72 -0.09
N TYR A 28 -5.10 -5.72 0.23
CA TYR A 28 -5.58 -7.00 0.75
C TYR A 28 -5.15 -7.20 2.19
N VAL A 29 -6.03 -7.75 3.01
CA VAL A 29 -5.77 -8.07 4.41
C VAL A 29 -6.21 -9.49 4.70
N LEU A 30 -5.57 -10.13 5.67
CA LEU A 30 -5.95 -11.47 6.08
C LEU A 30 -6.90 -11.41 7.26
N THR A 31 -8.06 -12.05 7.13
CA THR A 31 -9.10 -12.10 8.16
C THR A 31 -9.40 -13.54 8.54
N ALA A 32 -10.23 -13.74 9.57
CA ALA A 32 -10.78 -15.05 9.91
C ALA A 32 -11.52 -15.70 8.72
N ASN A 33 -12.08 -14.89 7.82
CA ASN A 33 -12.78 -15.33 6.61
C ASN A 33 -11.89 -15.28 5.36
N LYS A 34 -10.59 -15.56 5.52
CA LYS A 34 -9.54 -15.50 4.48
C LYS A 34 -9.22 -14.07 4.03
N VAL A 35 -8.65 -13.94 2.84
CA VAL A 35 -8.21 -12.65 2.27
C VAL A 35 -9.43 -11.80 1.93
N ASP A 36 -9.44 -10.57 2.46
CA ASP A 36 -10.45 -9.56 2.18
C ASP A 36 -9.81 -8.34 1.49
N ALA A 37 -10.61 -7.64 0.68
CA ALA A 37 -10.17 -6.51 -0.12
C ALA A 37 -10.68 -5.19 0.45
N LEU A 38 -9.79 -4.39 1.02
CA LEU A 38 -10.11 -3.04 1.48
C LEU A 38 -10.01 -2.07 0.31
N THR A 39 -11.15 -1.65 -0.23
CA THR A 39 -11.22 -0.71 -1.36
C THR A 39 -11.67 0.67 -0.90
N VAL A 40 -10.92 1.71 -1.26
CA VAL A 40 -11.33 3.11 -1.15
C VAL A 40 -12.19 3.46 -2.36
N PRO A 41 -13.48 3.80 -2.18
CA PRO A 41 -14.38 4.11 -3.27
C PRO A 41 -14.07 5.49 -3.85
N VAL A 42 -14.19 5.65 -5.17
CA VAL A 42 -13.85 6.90 -5.89
C VAL A 42 -15.00 7.36 -6.77
N GLN A 43 -15.15 8.68 -6.93
CA GLN A 43 -16.17 9.27 -7.79
C GLN A 43 -15.77 9.14 -9.25
N GLN A 44 -16.64 8.52 -10.08
CA GLN A 44 -16.50 8.45 -11.54
C GLN A 44 -15.06 8.16 -12.04
N GLY A 45 -14.38 7.18 -11.44
CA GLY A 45 -12.98 6.86 -11.75
C GLY A 45 -12.78 6.34 -13.17
N THR A 46 -12.68 7.24 -14.15
CA THR A 46 -12.41 6.95 -15.56
C THR A 46 -10.92 6.89 -15.87
N HIS A 47 -10.54 6.32 -17.02
CA HIS A 47 -9.15 6.20 -17.47
C HIS A 47 -8.50 7.55 -17.85
N HIS A 48 -9.26 8.65 -17.88
CA HIS A 48 -8.78 9.99 -18.20
C HIS A 48 -8.79 10.93 -16.99
N GLN A 49 -9.15 10.44 -15.80
CA GLN A 49 -9.15 11.28 -14.61
C GLN A 49 -7.72 11.42 -14.08
N PRO A 50 -7.17 12.65 -13.95
CA PRO A 50 -5.86 12.85 -13.32
C PRO A 50 -5.84 12.32 -11.90
N ILE A 51 -4.77 11.60 -11.51
CA ILE A 51 -4.72 10.89 -10.23
C ILE A 51 -4.84 11.82 -9.02
N ARG A 52 -4.28 13.04 -9.11
CA ARG A 52 -4.36 14.07 -8.06
C ARG A 52 -5.74 14.67 -7.91
N GLU A 53 -6.56 14.63 -8.95
CA GLU A 53 -7.92 15.16 -8.95
C GLU A 53 -8.97 14.10 -8.62
N LEU A 54 -8.57 12.82 -8.55
CA LEU A 54 -9.47 11.73 -8.28
C LEU A 54 -10.05 11.81 -6.87
N ARG A 55 -11.35 12.10 -6.79
CA ARG A 55 -12.08 12.28 -5.53
C ARG A 55 -12.55 10.96 -4.95
N ILE A 56 -12.55 10.89 -3.62
CA ILE A 56 -13.10 9.76 -2.86
C ILE A 56 -14.63 9.91 -2.77
N ALA A 57 -15.34 8.80 -2.94
CA ALA A 57 -16.78 8.72 -2.76
C ALA A 57 -17.10 8.55 -1.25
N ASN A 58 -17.21 9.68 -0.54
CA ASN A 58 -17.41 9.73 0.91
C ASN A 58 -18.87 9.53 1.36
N ASP A 59 -19.79 9.34 0.43
CA ASP A 59 -21.16 8.87 0.67
C ASP A 59 -21.18 7.43 1.23
N GLN A 60 -20.11 6.67 1.02
CA GLN A 60 -19.92 5.34 1.57
C GLN A 60 -19.15 5.39 2.89
N ASN A 61 -19.55 4.56 3.86
CA ASN A 61 -18.87 4.41 5.16
C ASN A 61 -17.57 3.56 5.08
N TRP A 62 -16.79 3.73 4.01
CA TRP A 62 -15.59 2.93 3.74
C TRP A 62 -14.54 3.05 4.84
N ARG A 63 -14.37 4.24 5.42
CA ARG A 63 -13.40 4.49 6.50
C ARG A 63 -13.70 3.68 7.75
N MET A 64 -14.97 3.71 8.19
CA MET A 64 -15.42 2.94 9.34
C MET A 64 -15.31 1.43 9.05
N HIS A 65 -15.65 1.00 7.84
CA HIS A 65 -15.52 -0.39 7.43
C HIS A 65 -14.05 -0.85 7.43
N HIS A 66 -13.15 -0.10 6.81
CA HIS A 66 -11.71 -0.41 6.80
C HIS A 66 -11.15 -0.47 8.21
N TRP A 67 -11.44 0.52 9.05
CA TRP A 67 -10.94 0.55 10.43
C TRP A 67 -11.41 -0.66 11.23
N ARG A 68 -12.72 -0.98 11.19
CA ARG A 68 -13.26 -2.17 11.85
C ARG A 68 -12.66 -3.46 11.31
N CYS A 69 -12.42 -3.54 10.01
CA CYS A 69 -11.77 -4.70 9.41
C CYS A 69 -10.34 -4.83 9.92
N LEU A 70 -9.54 -3.75 9.99
CA LEU A 70 -8.19 -3.80 10.56
C LEU A 70 -8.19 -4.20 12.04
N GLN A 71 -9.12 -3.67 12.84
CA GLN A 71 -9.28 -4.06 14.25
C GLN A 71 -9.62 -5.55 14.40
N ALA A 72 -10.53 -6.07 13.58
CA ALA A 72 -10.90 -7.48 13.61
C ALA A 72 -9.78 -8.38 13.09
N ALA A 73 -9.08 -7.95 12.03
CA ALA A 73 -8.01 -8.68 11.37
C ALA A 73 -6.74 -8.77 12.21
N TYR A 74 -6.39 -7.69 12.90
CA TYR A 74 -5.09 -7.54 13.54
C TYR A 74 -5.16 -7.20 15.02
N GLY A 75 -6.32 -7.07 15.64
CA GLY A 75 -6.44 -6.70 17.06
C GLY A 75 -5.74 -7.65 18.03
N LYS A 76 -5.39 -8.87 17.60
CA LYS A 76 -4.60 -9.85 18.35
C LYS A 76 -3.14 -9.98 17.87
N ALA A 77 -2.76 -9.23 16.84
CA ALA A 77 -1.40 -9.26 16.31
C ALA A 77 -0.44 -8.60 17.32
N PRO A 78 0.81 -9.10 17.45
CA PRO A 78 1.72 -8.69 18.52
C PRO A 78 2.00 -7.19 18.60
N PHE A 79 1.95 -6.48 17.47
CA PHE A 79 2.28 -5.05 17.39
C PHE A 79 1.10 -4.14 17.09
N PHE A 80 -0.13 -4.66 17.15
CA PHE A 80 -1.32 -3.87 16.82
C PHE A 80 -1.47 -2.65 17.73
N GLU A 81 -1.44 -2.82 19.04
CA GLU A 81 -1.63 -1.71 20.00
C GLU A 81 -0.59 -0.59 19.85
N TYR A 82 0.62 -0.94 19.39
CA TYR A 82 1.69 0.04 19.18
C TYR A 82 1.51 0.85 17.89
N TYR A 83 0.99 0.24 16.83
CA TYR A 83 0.94 0.85 15.49
C TYR A 83 -0.45 1.34 15.11
N ALA A 84 -1.52 0.77 15.66
CA ALA A 84 -2.90 1.18 15.43
C ALA A 84 -3.13 2.69 15.65
N PRO A 85 -2.56 3.35 16.69
CA PRO A 85 -2.73 4.78 16.91
C PRO A 85 -2.20 5.67 15.77
N TYR A 86 -1.30 5.16 14.92
CA TYR A 86 -0.82 5.91 13.75
C TYR A 86 -1.78 5.83 12.57
N PHE A 87 -2.53 4.72 12.45
CA PHE A 87 -3.47 4.51 11.35
C PHE A 87 -4.88 4.99 11.68
N GLU A 88 -5.31 4.94 12.94
CA GLU A 88 -6.65 5.37 13.35
C GLU A 88 -7.03 6.79 12.88
N PRO A 89 -6.17 7.82 13.02
CA PRO A 89 -6.49 9.17 12.58
C PRO A 89 -6.75 9.27 11.08
N ILE A 90 -6.16 8.39 10.27
CA ILE A 90 -6.38 8.34 8.81
C ILE A 90 -7.83 7.98 8.49
N TYR A 91 -8.40 7.04 9.24
CA TYR A 91 -9.79 6.62 9.07
C TYR A 91 -10.78 7.56 9.76
N GLN A 92 -10.35 8.40 10.70
CA GLN A 92 -11.18 9.46 11.28
C GLN A 92 -11.26 10.71 10.39
N LYS A 93 -10.18 11.01 9.66
CA LYS A 93 -10.11 12.17 8.76
C LYS A 93 -11.02 12.02 7.54
N ASN A 94 -11.66 13.12 7.12
CA ASN A 94 -12.36 13.22 5.84
C ASN A 94 -11.35 13.53 4.73
N TRP A 95 -11.17 12.61 3.78
CA TRP A 95 -10.25 12.78 2.65
C TRP A 95 -10.99 13.18 1.39
N THR A 96 -10.54 14.25 0.73
CA THR A 96 -11.12 14.69 -0.55
C THR A 96 -10.55 13.90 -1.72
N PHE A 97 -9.22 13.77 -1.79
CA PHE A 97 -8.52 13.17 -2.92
C PHE A 97 -7.84 11.86 -2.51
N LEU A 98 -7.86 10.88 -3.43
CA LEU A 98 -7.21 9.58 -3.21
C LEU A 98 -5.68 9.71 -3.12
N PHE A 99 -5.09 10.59 -3.92
CA PHE A 99 -3.64 10.79 -3.95
C PHE A 99 -3.12 11.26 -2.59
N ASP A 100 -3.80 12.23 -1.96
CA ASP A 100 -3.41 12.76 -0.65
C ASP A 100 -3.48 11.68 0.44
N LEU A 101 -4.53 10.86 0.43
CA LEU A 101 -4.67 9.71 1.33
C LEU A 101 -3.49 8.73 1.17
N ASN A 102 -3.14 8.39 -0.07
CA ASN A 102 -2.07 7.44 -0.36
C ASN A 102 -0.69 7.98 0.04
N VAL A 103 -0.43 9.27 -0.17
CA VAL A 103 0.82 9.91 0.27
C VAL A 103 0.95 9.87 1.79
N GLU A 104 -0.13 10.14 2.53
CA GLU A 104 -0.13 10.07 3.99
C GLU A 104 0.09 8.63 4.49
N LEU A 105 -0.64 7.66 3.94
CA LEU A 105 -0.46 6.25 4.27
C LEU A 105 0.97 5.77 3.99
N LEU A 106 1.54 6.14 2.84
CA LEU A 106 2.92 5.85 2.48
C LEU A 106 3.90 6.45 3.51
N THR A 107 3.68 7.71 3.88
CA THR A 107 4.51 8.44 4.85
C THR A 107 4.51 7.73 6.21
N ILE A 108 3.33 7.33 6.71
CA ILE A 108 3.21 6.56 7.96
C ILE A 108 3.96 5.24 7.83
N CYS A 109 3.74 4.49 6.75
CA CYS A 109 4.39 3.19 6.58
C CYS A 109 5.92 3.31 6.54
N LEU A 110 6.46 4.29 5.82
CA LEU A 110 7.91 4.53 5.78
C LEU A 110 8.47 4.91 7.15
N LYS A 111 7.73 5.74 7.90
CA LYS A 111 8.08 6.11 9.28
C LYS A 111 8.13 4.89 10.19
N LEU A 112 7.09 4.05 10.18
CA LEU A 112 7.01 2.85 11.03
C LEU A 112 8.04 1.80 10.66
N LEU A 113 8.38 1.69 9.36
CA LEU A 113 9.48 0.83 8.88
C LEU A 113 10.88 1.43 9.09
N GLN A 114 10.98 2.66 9.60
CA GLN A 114 12.23 3.40 9.76
C GLN A 114 13.05 3.53 8.45
N LEU A 115 12.36 3.63 7.32
CA LEU A 115 12.97 3.73 6.00
C LEU A 115 13.13 5.19 5.60
N ARG A 116 14.36 5.61 5.32
CA ARG A 116 14.70 6.93 4.77
C ARG A 116 14.93 6.80 3.28
N ILE A 117 13.89 7.05 2.49
CA ILE A 117 13.92 6.95 1.03
C ILE A 117 13.68 8.34 0.47
N PRO A 118 14.58 8.89 -0.37
CA PRO A 118 14.32 10.15 -1.07
C PRO A 118 13.14 9.96 -2.01
N LEU A 119 12.00 10.55 -1.63
CA LEU A 119 10.77 10.55 -2.42
C LEU A 119 10.55 11.92 -3.03
N ASN A 120 10.39 11.96 -4.34
CA ASN A 120 9.95 13.15 -5.06
C ASN A 120 8.66 12.85 -5.83
N LEU A 121 7.85 13.87 -6.09
CA LEU A 121 6.74 13.74 -7.03
C LEU A 121 7.25 14.09 -8.43
N THR A 122 6.71 13.45 -9.47
CA THR A 122 6.91 13.93 -10.85
C THR A 122 6.27 15.31 -11.03
N GLU A 123 6.76 16.09 -11.99
CA GLU A 123 6.21 17.41 -12.34
C GLU A 123 5.37 17.38 -13.64
N TRP A 124 5.51 16.33 -14.44
CA TRP A 124 4.72 16.06 -15.63
C TRP A 124 4.68 14.56 -15.90
N TYR A 125 3.83 14.14 -16.85
CA TYR A 125 3.70 12.75 -17.24
C TYR A 125 4.49 12.44 -18.53
N ASP A 126 5.44 11.51 -18.43
CA ASP A 126 6.13 10.93 -19.57
C ASP A 126 5.60 9.54 -19.91
N LYS A 127 5.21 9.31 -21.17
CA LYS A 127 4.73 8.00 -21.64
C LYS A 127 5.80 6.91 -21.55
N SER A 128 7.07 7.28 -21.71
CA SER A 128 8.22 6.40 -21.61
C SER A 128 9.20 6.97 -20.59
N ALA A 129 9.68 6.14 -19.67
CA ALA A 129 10.71 6.57 -18.73
C ALA A 129 11.98 7.01 -19.46
N ALA A 130 12.64 8.04 -18.95
CA ALA A 130 13.92 8.49 -19.46
C ALA A 130 14.99 7.39 -19.36
N ILE A 131 16.00 7.46 -20.22
CA ILE A 131 17.12 6.51 -20.22
C ILE A 131 17.76 6.47 -18.82
N GLY A 132 17.94 5.27 -18.27
CA GLY A 132 18.51 5.06 -16.94
C GLY A 132 17.49 5.07 -15.80
N LEU A 133 16.22 5.37 -16.06
CA LEU A 133 15.15 5.21 -15.07
C LEU A 133 14.47 3.85 -15.21
N PHE A 134 14.26 3.19 -14.07
CA PHE A 134 13.46 1.98 -14.00
C PHE A 134 11.97 2.34 -13.89
N ASP A 135 11.18 2.05 -14.92
CA ASP A 135 9.74 2.30 -14.90
C ASP A 135 9.00 1.22 -14.08
N ALA A 136 8.73 1.56 -12.82
CA ALA A 136 7.96 0.74 -11.89
C ALA A 136 6.43 0.92 -12.03
N ARG A 137 5.96 1.88 -12.84
CA ARG A 137 4.52 2.20 -12.95
C ARG A 137 3.78 0.98 -13.47
N SER A 138 2.66 0.65 -12.83
CA SER A 138 1.76 -0.45 -13.22
C SER A 138 2.39 -1.85 -13.29
N ARG A 139 3.61 -2.03 -12.77
CA ARG A 139 4.25 -3.34 -12.60
C ARG A 139 3.60 -4.15 -11.47
N LEU A 140 3.01 -3.46 -10.50
CA LEU A 140 2.26 -4.04 -9.38
C LEU A 140 0.76 -3.85 -9.64
N ASN A 141 0.05 -4.91 -10.00
CA ASN A 141 -1.40 -4.89 -10.15
C ASN A 141 -2.02 -6.19 -9.60
N PRO A 142 -3.21 -6.13 -8.98
CA PRO A 142 -3.93 -7.29 -8.46
C PRO A 142 -4.21 -8.40 -9.48
N GLY A 143 -4.39 -8.05 -10.75
CA GLY A 143 -4.70 -9.00 -11.83
C GLY A 143 -3.48 -9.68 -12.45
N ASN A 144 -2.26 -9.29 -12.07
CA ASN A 144 -1.05 -9.91 -12.60
C ASN A 144 -0.70 -11.16 -11.78
N SER A 145 -0.35 -12.24 -12.48
CA SER A 145 0.17 -13.50 -11.92
C SER A 145 1.55 -13.27 -11.23
N PRO A 146 2.33 -14.27 -10.74
CA PRO A 146 3.45 -14.09 -9.79
C PRO A 146 4.59 -13.13 -10.20
N GLU A 147 4.53 -12.54 -11.38
CA GLU A 147 5.32 -11.38 -11.80
C GLU A 147 5.13 -10.13 -10.92
N THR A 148 4.17 -10.10 -9.98
CA THR A 148 4.09 -9.07 -8.91
C THR A 148 5.36 -9.01 -8.05
N TYR A 149 6.25 -10.00 -8.16
CA TYR A 149 7.55 -10.12 -7.51
C TYR A 149 8.71 -9.45 -8.28
N VAL A 150 8.47 -8.33 -8.99
CA VAL A 150 9.56 -7.56 -9.65
C VAL A 150 10.63 -7.14 -8.65
N PHE A 151 10.22 -6.80 -7.42
CA PHE A 151 11.09 -6.22 -6.41
C PHE A 151 11.29 -7.07 -5.16
N HIS A 152 10.55 -8.18 -5.05
CA HIS A 152 10.45 -8.90 -3.78
C HIS A 152 10.15 -10.38 -3.98
N GLN A 153 10.85 -11.26 -3.29
CA GLN A 153 10.40 -12.63 -3.02
C GLN A 153 9.67 -12.64 -1.69
N PRO A 154 8.50 -13.30 -1.59
CA PRO A 154 7.82 -13.43 -0.31
C PRO A 154 8.71 -14.12 0.71
N VAL A 155 8.88 -13.47 1.86
CA VAL A 155 9.51 -14.05 3.04
C VAL A 155 8.39 -14.45 3.99
N VAL A 156 8.41 -15.70 4.44
CA VAL A 156 7.40 -16.24 5.35
C VAL A 156 7.59 -15.64 6.73
N TYR A 157 6.50 -15.17 7.34
CA TYR A 157 6.44 -14.73 8.73
C TYR A 157 5.11 -15.14 9.36
N PRO A 158 5.03 -15.25 10.70
CA PRO A 158 3.77 -15.54 11.39
C PRO A 158 2.70 -14.48 11.10
N GLN A 159 1.55 -14.91 10.60
CA GLN A 159 0.35 -14.09 10.37
C GLN A 159 -0.73 -14.40 11.41
N ASN A 160 -1.64 -13.46 11.64
CA ASN A 160 -2.65 -13.60 12.70
C ASN A 160 -3.73 -14.67 12.43
N PHE A 161 -3.91 -15.06 11.16
CA PHE A 161 -4.88 -16.08 10.75
C PHE A 161 -4.27 -17.06 9.75
N GLY A 162 -4.85 -18.25 9.69
CA GLY A 162 -4.41 -19.30 8.76
C GLY A 162 -3.24 -20.13 9.29
N VAL A 163 -3.03 -21.29 8.64
CA VAL A 163 -1.85 -22.15 8.88
C VAL A 163 -0.77 -21.84 7.85
N ASP A 164 -1.19 -21.59 6.60
CA ASP A 164 -0.31 -21.27 5.49
C ASP A 164 -0.08 -19.77 5.39
N PHE A 165 1.14 -19.41 5.03
CA PHE A 165 1.52 -18.03 4.75
C PHE A 165 0.84 -17.50 3.49
N VAL A 166 0.23 -16.31 3.60
CA VAL A 166 -0.43 -15.62 2.50
C VAL A 166 0.44 -14.44 2.02
N PRO A 167 1.05 -14.51 0.82
CA PRO A 167 1.85 -13.41 0.30
C PRO A 167 0.99 -12.27 -0.26
N ASN A 168 1.63 -11.14 -0.59
CA ASN A 168 1.03 -9.99 -1.27
C ASN A 168 -0.13 -9.30 -0.53
N LEU A 169 -0.15 -9.42 0.80
CA LEU A 169 -1.01 -8.59 1.64
C LEU A 169 -0.49 -7.16 1.73
N SER A 170 -1.34 -6.28 2.25
CA SER A 170 -0.98 -4.92 2.62
C SER A 170 0.20 -4.90 3.59
N ILE A 171 1.06 -3.89 3.48
CA ILE A 171 2.20 -3.70 4.39
C ILE A 171 1.79 -3.63 5.87
N VAL A 172 0.52 -3.28 6.15
CA VAL A 172 0.00 -3.24 7.52
C VAL A 172 -0.04 -4.62 8.16
N ASP A 173 -0.24 -5.70 7.39
CA ASP A 173 -0.17 -7.08 7.88
C ASP A 173 1.22 -7.35 8.47
N LEU A 174 2.25 -7.07 7.68
CA LEU A 174 3.64 -7.23 8.10
C LEU A 174 3.98 -6.35 9.30
N LEU A 175 3.56 -5.07 9.28
CA LEU A 175 3.82 -4.14 10.39
C LEU A 175 3.17 -4.62 11.70
N PHE A 176 1.91 -5.03 11.67
CA PHE A 176 1.22 -5.49 12.88
C PHE A 176 1.72 -6.85 13.37
N CYS A 177 2.20 -7.71 12.48
CA CYS A 177 2.70 -9.03 12.85
C CYS A 177 4.17 -9.01 13.29
N GLN A 178 5.03 -8.20 12.66
CA GLN A 178 6.48 -8.24 12.84
C GLN A 178 7.08 -6.98 13.46
N GLY A 179 6.31 -5.90 13.59
CA GLY A 179 6.74 -4.73 14.35
C GLY A 179 8.07 -4.15 13.84
N PRO A 180 9.05 -3.91 14.73
CA PRO A 180 10.38 -3.42 14.35
C PRO A 180 11.12 -4.30 13.32
N SER A 181 10.89 -5.62 13.33
CA SER A 181 11.53 -6.57 12.41
C SER A 181 10.92 -6.57 11.01
N ALA A 182 9.82 -5.83 10.78
CA ALA A 182 9.19 -5.73 9.46
C ALA A 182 10.16 -5.28 8.36
N SER A 183 11.08 -4.36 8.68
CA SER A 183 12.06 -3.88 7.71
C SER A 183 13.08 -4.97 7.33
N ASP A 184 13.46 -5.84 8.26
CA ASP A 184 14.37 -6.96 8.02
C ASP A 184 13.72 -8.02 7.14
N VAL A 185 12.44 -8.32 7.36
CA VAL A 185 11.65 -9.22 6.51
C VAL A 185 11.60 -8.70 5.07
N LEU A 186 11.38 -7.39 4.88
CA LEU A 186 11.42 -6.79 3.54
C LEU A 186 12.81 -6.90 2.90
N ARG A 187 13.89 -6.66 3.66
CA ARG A 187 15.28 -6.77 3.18
C ARG A 187 15.64 -8.18 2.76
N ALA A 188 15.25 -9.18 3.57
CA ALA A 188 15.52 -10.59 3.29
C ALA A 188 14.87 -11.06 1.98
N GLY A 189 13.76 -10.43 1.57
CA GLY A 189 13.09 -10.73 0.32
C GLY A 189 13.49 -9.82 -0.85
N LEU A 190 14.47 -8.93 -0.72
CA LEU A 190 14.93 -8.13 -1.86
C LEU A 190 15.53 -9.06 -2.93
N ARG A 191 15.06 -8.94 -4.18
CA ARG A 191 15.67 -9.63 -5.32
C ARG A 191 16.89 -8.86 -5.80
N GLU A 192 17.93 -9.62 -6.18
CA GLU A 192 19.12 -9.11 -6.87
C GLU A 192 18.78 -8.33 -8.16
#